data_AF-A0A6I0K2I3-F1
#
_entry.id   AF-A0A6I0K2I3-F1
#
_cell.length_a   1.000
_cell.length_b   1.000
_cell.length_c   1.000
_cell.angle_alpha   90.00
_cell.angle_beta   90.00
_cell.angle_gamma   90.00
#
_symmetry.space_group_name_H-M   'P 1'
#
loop_
_entity.id
_entity.type
_entity.pdbx_description
1 polymer ?
#
loop_
_entity_poly.entity_id
_entity_poly.type
_entity_poly.pdbx_seq_one_letter_code
_entity_poly.pdbx_strand_id
1 'polypeptide(L)'
;MRNIFWSMTLVVACLFGAATAQAQKQVIANNAIVPGEVWNDTDGNPINAHGGGILYHEGTYYWYGEYKKGKTILPEWATWECYRTDVTGVSCYSSKDLLNWKFEGIVLPAVKDDQGHDLHTSKVLERPKVIYNPKTKKFVMWAHVESADYSKACAGVAISDSPIGEFTYLGSFRPNGAMSRDQTVFVDDDGRAYHFYSSENNATLYISELTDNYQRPSGRYTRNFVKESREAPAVFKRNGKY
;
A
#
# COMPACT_ATOMS: atom_id res chain seq x y z
N MET A 1 -53.18 -51.43 -46.28
CA MET A 1 -52.44 -50.52 -45.36
C MET A 1 -51.83 -51.38 -44.26
N ARG A 2 -50.50 -51.57 -44.27
CA ARG A 2 -49.73 -52.37 -43.30
C ARG A 2 -49.29 -51.46 -42.16
N ASN A 3 -49.74 -51.70 -40.94
CA ASN A 3 -49.25 -51.00 -39.76
C ASN A 3 -48.21 -51.88 -39.05
N ILE A 4 -46.96 -51.42 -39.06
CA ILE A 4 -45.82 -52.02 -38.37
C ILE A 4 -45.73 -51.35 -36.99
N PHE A 5 -45.86 -52.14 -35.92
CA PHE A 5 -45.58 -51.69 -34.56
C PHE A 5 -44.06 -51.69 -34.34
N TRP A 6 -43.49 -50.52 -33.99
CA TRP A 6 -42.14 -50.42 -33.43
C TRP A 6 -42.26 -50.31 -31.91
N SER A 7 -41.69 -51.28 -31.19
CA SER A 7 -41.49 -51.19 -29.73
C SER A 7 -40.40 -50.17 -29.43
N MET A 8 -40.71 -49.19 -28.59
CA MET A 8 -39.75 -48.20 -28.10
C MET A 8 -39.34 -48.58 -26.67
N THR A 9 -38.11 -49.09 -26.51
CA THR A 9 -37.51 -49.39 -25.21
C THR A 9 -37.04 -48.10 -24.56
N LEU A 10 -37.63 -47.74 -23.42
CA LEU A 10 -37.20 -46.60 -22.60
C LEU A 10 -36.03 -47.05 -21.70
N VAL A 11 -34.82 -46.54 -21.94
CA VAL A 11 -33.69 -46.68 -21.00
C VAL A 11 -33.65 -45.43 -20.14
N VAL A 12 -34.04 -45.54 -18.87
CA VAL A 12 -33.86 -44.48 -17.87
C VAL A 12 -32.43 -44.56 -17.35
N ALA A 13 -31.58 -43.63 -17.77
CA ALA A 13 -30.25 -43.45 -17.20
C ALA A 13 -30.36 -42.58 -15.94
N CYS A 14 -30.27 -43.19 -14.76
CA CYS A 14 -30.10 -42.47 -13.49
C CYS A 14 -28.66 -41.93 -13.41
N LEU A 15 -28.46 -40.66 -13.77
CA LEU A 15 -27.22 -39.93 -13.48
C LEU A 15 -27.19 -39.56 -12.00
N PHE A 16 -26.45 -40.33 -11.20
CA PHE A 16 -26.03 -39.90 -9.87
C PHE A 16 -25.00 -38.79 -10.02
N GLY A 17 -25.43 -37.53 -9.86
CA GLY A 17 -24.54 -36.40 -9.71
C GLY A 17 -23.79 -36.50 -8.38
N ALA A 18 -22.50 -36.82 -8.44
CA ALA A 18 -21.61 -36.68 -7.29
C ALA A 18 -21.42 -35.20 -7.02
N ALA A 19 -22.16 -34.65 -6.06
CA ALA A 19 -21.88 -33.33 -5.50
C ALA A 19 -20.59 -33.44 -4.69
N THR A 20 -19.47 -32.97 -5.26
CA THR A 20 -18.24 -32.77 -4.48
C THR A 20 -18.49 -31.62 -3.51
N ALA A 21 -18.75 -31.96 -2.24
CA ALA A 21 -18.75 -30.99 -1.16
C ALA A 21 -17.32 -30.42 -1.03
N GLN A 22 -17.10 -29.24 -1.60
CA GLN A 22 -15.87 -28.51 -1.41
C GLN A 22 -15.85 -28.05 0.04
N ALA A 23 -14.93 -28.59 0.84
CA ALA A 23 -14.75 -28.16 2.22
C ALA A 23 -14.43 -26.65 2.22
N GLN A 24 -15.36 -25.81 2.68
CA GLN A 24 -15.08 -24.41 2.95
C GLN A 24 -14.04 -24.38 4.07
N LYS A 25 -12.86 -23.83 3.78
CA LYS A 25 -11.82 -23.55 4.77
C LYS A 25 -12.46 -22.63 5.82
N GLN A 26 -12.63 -23.12 7.05
CA GLN A 26 -13.21 -22.33 8.13
C GLN A 26 -12.22 -21.20 8.46
N VAL A 27 -12.52 -19.99 8.00
CA VAL A 27 -11.75 -18.80 8.35
C VAL A 27 -12.15 -18.43 9.79
N ILE A 28 -11.19 -18.58 10.71
CA ILE A 28 -11.38 -18.21 12.11
C ILE A 28 -11.11 -16.71 12.21
N ALA A 29 -12.11 -15.95 12.67
CA ALA A 29 -11.95 -14.54 12.94
C ALA A 29 -10.89 -14.34 14.05
N ASN A 30 -10.00 -13.37 13.85
CA ASN A 30 -9.01 -13.00 14.86
C ASN A 30 -9.73 -12.29 16.02
N ASN A 31 -9.39 -12.67 17.25
CA ASN A 31 -9.94 -12.10 18.49
C ASN A 31 -8.94 -11.24 19.28
N ALA A 32 -7.66 -11.25 18.87
CA ALA A 32 -6.60 -10.47 19.46
C ALA A 32 -5.51 -10.16 18.41
N ILE A 33 -4.75 -9.10 18.64
CA ILE A 33 -3.49 -8.84 17.92
C ILE A 33 -2.39 -9.59 18.68
N VAL A 34 -1.68 -10.48 17.99
CA VAL A 34 -0.54 -11.22 18.55
C VAL A 34 0.73 -10.81 17.78
N PRO A 35 1.50 -9.82 18.30
CA PRO A 35 2.67 -9.31 17.58
C PRO A 35 3.70 -10.40 17.29
N GLY A 36 4.19 -10.45 16.05
CA GLY A 36 5.20 -11.42 15.59
C GLY A 36 4.62 -12.69 14.95
N GLU A 37 3.35 -13.01 15.20
CA GLU A 37 2.67 -14.14 14.55
C GLU A 37 2.20 -13.78 13.13
N VAL A 38 1.97 -14.80 12.31
CA VAL A 38 1.37 -14.61 10.99
C VAL A 38 -0.08 -14.15 11.14
N TRP A 39 -0.35 -12.92 10.72
CA TRP A 39 -1.69 -12.35 10.70
C TRP A 39 -2.33 -12.59 9.33
N ASN A 40 -3.36 -13.44 9.30
CA ASN A 40 -4.09 -13.74 8.07
C ASN A 40 -5.31 -12.81 7.89
N ASP A 41 -5.59 -12.49 6.62
CA ASP A 41 -6.80 -11.80 6.17
C ASP A 41 -8.04 -12.70 6.22
N THR A 42 -9.20 -12.14 5.87
CA THR A 42 -10.49 -12.85 5.87
C THR A 42 -10.61 -13.98 4.86
N ASP A 43 -9.65 -14.10 3.93
CA ASP A 43 -9.58 -15.21 2.96
C ASP A 43 -8.54 -16.27 3.41
N GLY A 44 -7.89 -16.04 4.56
CA GLY A 44 -6.89 -16.93 5.14
C GLY A 44 -5.51 -16.83 4.49
N ASN A 45 -5.20 -15.71 3.82
CA ASN A 45 -3.88 -15.40 3.29
C ASN A 45 -3.11 -14.48 4.26
N PRO A 46 -1.77 -14.59 4.37
CA PRO A 46 -1.00 -13.64 5.15
C PRO A 46 -1.17 -12.20 4.65
N ILE A 47 -1.41 -11.26 5.57
CA ILE A 47 -1.48 -9.84 5.26
C ILE A 47 -0.13 -9.36 4.72
N ASN A 48 -0.15 -8.70 3.57
CA ASN A 48 1.02 -8.18 2.88
C ASN A 48 0.86 -6.67 2.67
N ALA A 49 1.19 -5.90 3.71
CA ALA A 49 1.05 -4.44 3.75
C ALA A 49 2.20 -3.81 4.56
N HIS A 50 3.43 -3.95 4.06
CA HIS A 50 4.65 -3.56 4.79
C HIS A 50 4.90 -2.04 4.75
N GLY A 51 5.58 -1.51 5.79
CA GLY A 51 6.00 -0.10 5.85
C GLY A 51 4.86 0.93 5.83
N GLY A 52 3.62 0.45 5.95
CA GLY A 52 2.41 1.12 5.54
C GLY A 52 1.89 2.25 6.43
N GLY A 53 0.61 2.53 6.29
CA GLY A 53 -0.16 3.44 7.14
C GLY A 53 -1.63 3.03 7.20
N ILE A 54 -2.30 3.35 8.31
CA ILE A 54 -3.72 3.10 8.50
C ILE A 54 -4.48 4.43 8.45
N LEU A 55 -5.44 4.53 7.54
CA LEU A 55 -6.39 5.64 7.44
C LEU A 55 -7.74 5.22 8.03
N TYR A 56 -8.29 6.02 8.94
CA TYR A 56 -9.69 5.90 9.30
C TYR A 56 -10.53 6.86 8.45
N HIS A 57 -11.56 6.34 7.78
CA HIS A 57 -12.48 7.13 6.98
C HIS A 57 -13.88 6.51 7.01
N GLU A 58 -14.89 7.31 7.37
CA GLU A 58 -16.31 6.93 7.36
C GLU A 58 -16.61 5.57 8.03
N GLY A 59 -16.06 5.36 9.24
CA GLY A 59 -16.33 4.13 10.00
C GLY A 59 -15.55 2.91 9.55
N THR A 60 -14.52 3.06 8.72
CA THR A 60 -13.67 1.97 8.23
C THR A 60 -12.20 2.34 8.39
N TYR A 61 -11.38 1.36 8.78
CA TYR A 61 -9.93 1.45 8.75
C TYR A 61 -9.42 0.86 7.44
N TYR A 62 -8.50 1.57 6.78
CA TYR A 62 -7.85 1.17 5.55
C TYR A 62 -6.34 1.08 5.78
N TRP A 63 -5.78 -0.11 5.65
CA TRP A 63 -4.35 -0.36 5.83
C TRP A 63 -3.70 -0.48 4.46
N TYR A 64 -2.90 0.53 4.11
CA TYR A 64 -2.09 0.55 2.90
C TYR A 64 -0.68 0.12 3.21
N GLY A 65 -0.04 -0.63 2.31
CA GLY A 65 1.36 -1.00 2.48
C GLY A 65 2.00 -1.52 1.21
N GLU A 66 3.32 -1.63 1.24
CA GLU A 66 4.09 -2.27 0.17
C GLU A 66 3.62 -3.71 0.03
N TYR A 67 3.21 -4.10 -1.18
CA TYR A 67 2.90 -5.49 -1.48
C TYR A 67 4.16 -6.17 -2.01
N LYS A 68 4.74 -7.05 -1.20
CA LYS A 68 6.01 -7.73 -1.49
C LYS A 68 5.78 -9.16 -1.95
N LYS A 69 5.90 -9.41 -3.25
CA LYS A 69 5.85 -10.76 -3.83
C LYS A 69 7.19 -11.10 -4.48
N GLY A 70 7.71 -12.28 -4.15
CA GLY A 70 8.91 -12.82 -4.79
C GLY A 70 10.01 -13.14 -3.79
N LYS A 71 11.19 -13.43 -4.34
CA LYS A 71 12.39 -13.72 -3.55
C LYS A 71 12.98 -12.41 -3.04
N THR A 72 13.18 -12.29 -1.74
CA THR A 72 13.99 -11.24 -1.15
C THR A 72 15.44 -11.41 -1.59
N ILE A 73 16.02 -10.37 -2.20
CA ILE A 73 17.40 -10.36 -2.69
C ILE A 73 18.22 -9.27 -2.00
N LEU A 74 19.48 -9.57 -1.69
CA LEU A 74 20.49 -8.55 -1.41
C LEU A 74 21.19 -8.25 -2.74
N PRO A 75 21.08 -7.02 -3.29
CA PRO A 75 21.78 -6.66 -4.51
C PRO A 75 23.30 -6.79 -4.34
N GLU A 76 24.01 -7.23 -5.38
CA GLU A 76 25.47 -7.44 -5.32
C GLU A 76 26.25 -6.17 -4.97
N TRP A 77 25.75 -4.99 -5.38
CA TRP A 77 26.35 -3.70 -5.08
C TRP A 77 26.07 -3.20 -3.66
N ALA A 78 25.13 -3.82 -2.92
CA ALA A 78 24.69 -3.32 -1.63
C ALA A 78 25.81 -3.46 -0.58
N THR A 79 26.15 -2.33 0.06
CA THR A 79 27.14 -2.28 1.15
C THR A 79 26.51 -2.25 2.54
N TRP A 80 25.16 -2.36 2.61
CA TRP A 80 24.34 -2.44 3.81
C TRP A 80 23.18 -3.42 3.59
N GLU A 81 22.31 -3.62 4.59
CA GLU A 81 21.15 -4.54 4.57
C GLU A 81 20.00 -4.06 3.63
N CYS A 82 20.32 -3.80 2.36
CA CYS A 82 19.42 -3.33 1.33
C CYS A 82 18.60 -4.48 0.69
N TYR A 83 18.03 -5.36 1.53
CA TYR A 83 17.21 -6.44 1.04
C TYR A 83 15.95 -5.89 0.36
N ARG A 84 15.70 -6.32 -0.88
CA ARG A 84 14.56 -5.84 -1.66
C ARG A 84 13.85 -6.97 -2.40
N THR A 85 12.64 -6.66 -2.83
CA THR A 85 11.86 -7.45 -3.79
C THR A 85 11.41 -6.51 -4.90
N ASP A 86 11.10 -7.06 -6.07
CA ASP A 86 10.54 -6.27 -7.16
C ASP A 86 9.22 -5.59 -6.72
N VAL A 87 9.02 -4.36 -7.19
CA VAL A 87 7.78 -3.62 -6.94
C VAL A 87 6.62 -4.42 -7.53
N THR A 88 5.67 -4.79 -6.68
CA THR A 88 4.38 -5.35 -7.13
C THR A 88 3.29 -4.28 -7.10
N GLY A 89 3.38 -3.35 -6.14
CA GLY A 89 2.47 -2.24 -5.97
C GLY A 89 2.20 -1.95 -4.49
N VAL A 90 1.16 -1.15 -4.24
CA VAL A 90 0.64 -0.87 -2.90
C VAL A 90 -0.67 -1.63 -2.71
N SER A 91 -0.76 -2.46 -1.67
CA SER A 91 -1.99 -3.12 -1.27
C SER A 91 -2.86 -2.21 -0.42
N CYS A 92 -4.16 -2.52 -0.37
CA CYS A 92 -5.08 -2.00 0.63
C CYS A 92 -5.84 -3.15 1.28
N TYR A 93 -5.98 -3.09 2.60
CA TYR A 93 -6.90 -3.92 3.38
C TYR A 93 -7.91 -3.03 4.09
N SER A 94 -9.13 -3.51 4.30
CA SER A 94 -10.15 -2.79 5.08
C SER A 94 -10.56 -3.56 6.34
N SER A 95 -10.90 -2.85 7.40
CA SER A 95 -11.37 -3.43 8.65
C SER A 95 -12.35 -2.51 9.39
N LYS A 96 -13.26 -3.12 10.16
CA LYS A 96 -14.14 -2.41 11.09
C LYS A 96 -13.66 -2.46 12.54
N ASP A 97 -12.76 -3.40 12.87
CA ASP A 97 -12.39 -3.75 14.25
C ASP A 97 -10.88 -3.75 14.50
N LEU A 98 -10.06 -3.46 13.48
CA LEU A 98 -8.58 -3.55 13.48
C LEU A 98 -8.03 -4.97 13.67
N LEU A 99 -8.89 -5.99 13.75
CA LEU A 99 -8.53 -7.40 13.98
C LEU A 99 -8.66 -8.23 12.71
N ASN A 100 -9.74 -8.00 11.98
CA ASN A 100 -10.14 -8.78 10.81
C ASN A 100 -10.04 -7.87 9.58
N TRP A 101 -9.10 -8.22 8.70
CA TRP A 101 -8.73 -7.41 7.54
C TRP A 101 -9.18 -8.10 6.27
N LYS A 102 -9.99 -7.43 5.46
CA LYS A 102 -10.37 -7.86 4.11
C LYS A 102 -9.38 -7.31 3.11
N PHE A 103 -8.84 -8.15 2.22
CA PHE A 103 -8.02 -7.68 1.12
C PHE A 103 -8.89 -6.94 0.08
N GLU A 104 -8.60 -5.66 -0.17
CA GLU A 104 -9.34 -4.85 -1.15
C GLU A 104 -8.64 -4.80 -2.51
N GLY A 105 -7.37 -5.22 -2.58
CA GLY A 105 -6.61 -5.32 -3.82
C GLY A 105 -5.31 -4.52 -3.80
N ILE A 106 -4.67 -4.49 -4.96
CA ILE A 106 -3.52 -3.62 -5.23
C ILE A 106 -4.05 -2.29 -5.75
N VAL A 107 -3.97 -1.25 -4.92
CA VAL A 107 -4.52 0.08 -5.20
C VAL A 107 -3.56 0.98 -5.97
N LEU A 108 -2.27 0.67 -6.01
CA LEU A 108 -1.31 1.33 -6.90
C LEU A 108 -0.43 0.25 -7.55
N PRO A 109 -0.76 -0.23 -8.76
CA PRO A 109 -0.05 -1.33 -9.39
C PRO A 109 1.35 -0.91 -9.89
N ALA A 110 2.27 -1.87 -9.93
CA ALA A 110 3.54 -1.70 -10.62
C ALA A 110 3.34 -1.60 -12.15
N VAL A 111 4.26 -0.92 -12.81
CA VAL A 111 4.35 -0.86 -14.28
C VAL A 111 5.36 -1.89 -14.76
N LYS A 112 5.03 -2.70 -15.78
CA LYS A 112 5.91 -3.77 -16.25
C LYS A 112 6.64 -3.44 -17.55
N ASP A 113 5.99 -2.68 -18.42
CA ASP A 113 6.40 -2.55 -19.81
C ASP A 113 7.13 -1.22 -20.12
N ASP A 114 7.41 -0.42 -19.09
CA ASP A 114 8.16 0.82 -19.19
C ASP A 114 9.26 0.89 -18.11
N GLN A 115 10.49 0.55 -18.50
CA GLN A 115 11.67 0.54 -17.63
C GLN A 115 12.06 1.94 -17.10
N GLY A 116 11.62 3.00 -17.80
CA GLY A 116 11.83 4.39 -17.40
C GLY A 116 10.83 4.84 -16.32
N HIS A 117 9.72 4.12 -16.15
CA HIS A 117 8.68 4.48 -15.20
C HIS A 117 9.16 4.32 -13.75
N ASP A 118 8.74 5.24 -12.88
CA ASP A 118 9.07 5.23 -11.46
C ASP A 118 8.60 3.97 -10.74
N LEU A 119 7.41 3.50 -11.11
CA LEU A 119 6.78 2.30 -10.55
C LEU A 119 7.15 1.02 -11.31
N HIS A 120 8.22 1.05 -12.12
CA HIS A 120 8.65 -0.15 -12.81
C HIS A 120 9.04 -1.24 -11.82
N THR A 121 8.77 -2.51 -12.11
CA THR A 121 9.00 -3.64 -11.19
C THR A 121 10.43 -3.73 -10.65
N SER A 122 11.43 -3.30 -11.42
CA SER A 122 12.84 -3.29 -11.00
C SER A 122 13.25 -2.15 -10.06
N LYS A 123 12.35 -1.20 -9.79
CA LYS A 123 12.58 -0.02 -8.95
C LYS A 123 12.24 -0.32 -7.49
N VAL A 124 12.06 0.71 -6.69
CA VAL A 124 11.72 0.60 -5.26
C VAL A 124 10.61 1.60 -4.96
N LEU A 125 9.57 1.12 -4.26
CA LEU A 125 8.42 1.88 -3.82
C LEU A 125 8.13 1.51 -2.37
N GLU A 126 8.29 2.47 -1.46
CA GLU A 126 8.31 2.18 -0.03
C GLU A 126 7.43 3.13 0.78
N ARG A 127 7.05 2.63 1.97
CA ARG A 127 6.36 3.34 3.03
C ARG A 127 5.12 4.16 2.61
N PRO A 128 4.20 3.62 1.80
CA PRO A 128 3.04 4.39 1.36
C PRO A 128 2.22 4.89 2.56
N LYS A 129 1.77 6.14 2.48
CA LYS A 129 0.85 6.78 3.43
C LYS A 129 -0.27 7.44 2.67
N VAL A 130 -1.51 7.28 3.11
CA VAL A 130 -2.69 7.87 2.48
C VAL A 130 -3.38 8.82 3.45
N ILE A 131 -3.66 10.04 2.99
CA ILE A 131 -4.43 11.06 3.72
C ILE A 131 -5.61 11.52 2.87
N TYR A 132 -6.74 11.84 3.51
CA TYR A 132 -7.91 12.39 2.82
C TYR A 132 -7.84 13.91 2.77
N ASN A 133 -8.03 14.49 1.58
CA ASN A 133 -8.13 15.93 1.41
C ASN A 133 -9.61 16.34 1.33
N PRO A 134 -10.17 17.06 2.33
CA PRO A 134 -11.59 17.41 2.33
C PRO A 134 -11.97 18.46 1.28
N LYS A 135 -11.01 19.28 0.80
CA LYS A 135 -11.26 20.32 -0.21
C LYS A 135 -11.47 19.71 -1.60
N THR A 136 -10.62 18.77 -1.97
CA THR A 136 -10.67 18.11 -3.29
C THR A 136 -11.46 16.81 -3.28
N LYS A 137 -11.81 16.30 -2.09
CA LYS A 137 -12.42 14.99 -1.85
C LYS A 137 -11.60 13.82 -2.37
N LYS A 138 -10.28 13.98 -2.46
CA LYS A 138 -9.35 12.95 -2.94
C LYS A 138 -8.65 12.28 -1.77
N PHE A 139 -8.36 11.00 -1.93
CA PHE A 139 -7.35 10.29 -1.17
C PHE A 139 -6.00 10.56 -1.84
N VAL A 140 -5.02 11.03 -1.07
CA VAL A 140 -3.69 11.39 -1.57
C VAL A 140 -2.67 10.47 -0.93
N MET A 141 -2.00 9.68 -1.75
CA MET A 141 -0.92 8.80 -1.35
C MET A 141 0.43 9.49 -1.53
N TRP A 142 1.28 9.40 -0.52
CA TRP A 142 2.70 9.72 -0.57
C TRP A 142 3.53 8.46 -0.32
N ALA A 143 4.57 8.24 -1.12
CA ALA A 143 5.46 7.09 -1.02
C ALA A 143 6.91 7.50 -1.27
N HIS A 144 7.86 6.75 -0.72
CA HIS A 144 9.26 6.82 -1.13
C HIS A 144 9.41 6.12 -2.48
N VAL A 145 9.95 6.83 -3.46
CA VAL A 145 10.19 6.35 -4.83
C VAL A 145 11.68 6.41 -5.13
N GLU A 146 12.20 5.29 -5.59
CA GLU A 146 13.64 5.10 -5.62
C GLU A 146 14.11 4.30 -6.83
N SER A 147 15.32 4.59 -7.30
CA SER A 147 15.99 3.79 -8.32
C SER A 147 16.58 2.53 -7.70
N ALA A 148 16.98 1.57 -8.53
CA ALA A 148 17.51 0.30 -8.04
C ALA A 148 18.74 0.46 -7.13
N ASP A 149 19.50 1.54 -7.26
CA ASP A 149 20.75 1.89 -6.57
C ASP A 149 20.59 2.94 -5.45
N TYR A 150 19.36 3.32 -5.11
CA TYR A 150 19.05 4.29 -4.05
C TYR A 150 19.56 5.73 -4.25
N SER A 151 19.88 6.10 -5.50
CA SER A 151 20.40 7.42 -5.86
C SER A 151 19.31 8.45 -6.21
N LYS A 152 18.09 8.02 -6.55
CA LYS A 152 16.97 8.90 -6.94
C LYS A 152 16.43 9.69 -5.74
N ALA A 153 16.13 9.03 -4.62
CA ALA A 153 15.65 9.62 -3.38
C ALA A 153 14.51 10.63 -3.59
N CYS A 154 13.40 10.18 -4.15
CA CYS A 154 12.22 11.00 -4.42
C CYS A 154 11.01 10.62 -3.55
N ALA A 155 10.07 11.55 -3.45
CA ALA A 155 8.71 11.27 -3.02
C ALA A 155 7.81 11.11 -4.25
N GLY A 156 7.02 10.04 -4.29
CA GLY A 156 5.96 9.80 -5.28
C GLY A 156 4.61 10.21 -4.73
N VAL A 157 3.75 10.75 -5.59
CA VAL A 157 2.39 11.15 -5.24
C VAL A 157 1.38 10.45 -6.15
N ALA A 158 0.31 9.94 -5.58
CA ALA A 158 -0.82 9.37 -6.31
C ALA A 158 -2.16 9.80 -5.69
N ILE A 159 -3.24 9.79 -6.47
CA ILE A 159 -4.56 10.20 -6.00
C ILE A 159 -5.67 9.21 -6.38
N SER A 160 -6.70 9.11 -5.55
CA SER A 160 -7.92 8.36 -5.89
C SER A 160 -9.17 9.08 -5.39
N ASP A 161 -10.31 8.77 -6.02
CA ASP A 161 -11.65 9.18 -5.56
C ASP A 161 -12.22 8.25 -4.49
N SER A 162 -11.58 7.09 -4.26
CA SER A 162 -12.04 6.05 -3.33
C SER A 162 -10.86 5.58 -2.46
N PRO A 163 -11.10 5.23 -1.19
CA PRO A 163 -10.03 4.67 -0.35
C PRO A 163 -9.53 3.32 -0.88
N ILE A 164 -10.34 2.59 -1.63
CA ILE A 164 -10.01 1.25 -2.17
C ILE A 164 -9.87 1.24 -3.69
N GLY A 165 -10.06 2.39 -4.34
CA GLY A 165 -9.94 2.51 -5.79
C GLY A 165 -8.49 2.48 -6.24
N GLU A 166 -8.27 2.19 -7.52
CA GLU A 166 -6.95 2.36 -8.12
C GLU A 166 -6.54 3.84 -8.05
N PHE A 167 -5.29 4.08 -7.63
CA PHE A 167 -4.70 5.40 -7.51
C PHE A 167 -4.03 5.78 -8.83
N THR A 168 -4.35 6.98 -9.32
CA THR A 168 -3.64 7.61 -10.44
C THR A 168 -2.33 8.18 -9.95
N TYR A 169 -1.21 7.65 -10.44
CA TYR A 169 0.13 8.15 -10.15
C TYR A 169 0.38 9.50 -10.84
N LEU A 170 0.85 10.50 -10.09
CA LEU A 170 1.13 11.85 -10.59
C LEU A 170 2.63 12.09 -10.87
N GLY A 171 3.48 11.11 -10.59
CA GLY A 171 4.94 11.21 -10.71
C GLY A 171 5.65 11.36 -9.36
N SER A 172 6.99 11.37 -9.42
CA SER A 172 7.87 11.61 -8.28
C SER A 172 8.73 12.85 -8.45
N PHE A 173 9.21 13.39 -7.33
CA PHE A 173 10.12 14.52 -7.29
C PHE A 173 10.88 14.56 -5.96
N ARG A 174 11.97 15.34 -5.93
CA ARG A 174 12.67 15.72 -4.70
C ARG A 174 11.95 16.91 -4.05
N PRO A 175 11.27 16.75 -2.90
CA PRO A 175 10.50 17.82 -2.29
C PRO A 175 11.40 19.00 -1.93
N ASN A 176 11.07 20.20 -2.40
CA ASN A 176 11.88 21.41 -2.26
C ASN A 176 13.33 21.24 -2.79
N GLY A 177 13.55 20.37 -3.78
CA GLY A 177 14.86 20.06 -4.32
C GLY A 177 15.73 19.16 -3.43
N ALA A 178 15.22 18.71 -2.29
CA ALA A 178 15.95 17.89 -1.32
C ALA A 178 15.65 16.39 -1.49
N MET A 179 16.62 15.54 -1.11
CA MET A 179 16.44 14.09 -1.09
C MET A 179 15.27 13.68 -0.18
N SER A 180 14.53 12.66 -0.55
CA SER A 180 13.48 12.05 0.26
C SER A 180 13.61 10.53 0.20
N ARG A 181 13.88 9.89 1.35
CA ARG A 181 13.84 8.44 1.50
C ARG A 181 12.72 8.05 2.46
N ASP A 182 13.07 7.46 3.60
CA ASP A 182 12.14 7.16 4.69
C ASP A 182 11.25 8.35 5.00
N GLN A 183 9.93 8.15 4.88
CA GLN A 183 8.97 9.24 4.94
C GLN A 183 7.64 8.88 5.61
N THR A 184 6.93 9.91 6.06
CA THR A 184 5.52 9.86 6.41
C THR A 184 4.83 11.20 6.14
N VAL A 185 3.49 11.21 6.25
CA VAL A 185 2.68 12.44 6.23
C VAL A 185 1.86 12.56 7.50
N PHE A 186 1.53 13.80 7.86
CA PHE A 186 0.70 14.15 9.01
C PHE A 186 -0.25 15.28 8.64
N VAL A 187 -1.51 15.19 9.06
CA VAL A 187 -2.50 16.27 8.91
C VAL A 187 -2.80 16.81 10.29
N ASP A 188 -2.59 18.10 10.49
CA ASP A 188 -2.85 18.77 11.77
C ASP A 188 -4.34 19.15 11.90
N ASP A 189 -4.74 19.53 13.11
CA ASP A 189 -6.14 19.84 13.46
C ASP A 189 -6.70 21.04 12.67
N ASP A 190 -5.83 21.90 12.13
CA ASP A 190 -6.21 23.04 11.28
C ASP A 190 -6.34 22.69 9.79
N GLY A 191 -6.15 21.42 9.43
CA GLY A 191 -6.23 20.93 8.07
C GLY A 191 -4.98 21.19 7.22
N ARG A 192 -3.88 21.68 7.80
CA ARG A 192 -2.59 21.69 7.10
C ARG A 192 -1.96 20.31 7.13
N ALA A 193 -1.39 19.91 6.01
CA ALA A 193 -0.67 18.65 5.88
C ALA A 193 0.83 18.89 5.77
N TYR A 194 1.61 17.95 6.31
CA TYR A 194 3.06 18.02 6.38
C TYR A 194 3.67 16.69 5.92
N HIS A 195 4.74 16.76 5.14
CA HIS A 195 5.55 15.62 4.72
C HIS A 195 6.87 15.61 5.52
N PHE A 196 7.13 14.51 6.20
CA PHE A 196 8.32 14.25 7.01
C PHE A 196 9.19 13.26 6.26
N TYR A 197 10.47 13.56 6.05
CA TYR A 197 11.34 12.70 5.27
C TYR A 197 12.82 12.81 5.64
N SER A 198 13.50 11.68 5.67
CA SER A 198 14.96 11.60 5.84
C SER A 198 15.65 12.11 4.57
N SER A 199 16.53 13.09 4.74
CA SER A 199 17.21 13.82 3.68
C SER A 199 18.72 13.92 3.93
N GLU A 200 19.46 14.54 3.01
CA GLU A 200 20.90 14.76 3.11
C GLU A 200 21.68 13.46 3.39
N ASN A 201 21.48 12.43 2.56
CA ASN A 201 22.01 11.08 2.81
C ASN A 201 21.56 10.50 4.16
N ASN A 202 20.27 10.67 4.45
CA ASN A 202 19.57 10.21 5.65
C ASN A 202 20.03 10.89 6.95
N ALA A 203 20.93 11.87 6.88
CA ALA A 203 21.50 12.52 8.06
C ALA A 203 20.54 13.49 8.77
N THR A 204 19.59 14.09 8.05
CA THR A 204 18.74 15.19 8.55
C THR A 204 17.28 14.93 8.25
N LEU A 205 16.38 15.17 9.20
CA LEU A 205 14.94 15.03 9.00
C LEU A 205 14.33 16.36 8.52
N TYR A 206 13.69 16.33 7.36
CA TYR A 206 12.99 17.49 6.80
C TYR A 206 11.50 17.39 7.13
N ILE A 207 10.88 18.55 7.39
CA ILE A 207 9.43 18.68 7.54
C ILE A 207 8.99 19.77 6.57
N SER A 208 8.19 19.40 5.57
CA SER A 208 7.67 20.31 4.56
C SER A 208 6.16 20.44 4.68
N GLU A 209 5.67 21.67 4.75
CA GLU A 209 4.23 21.92 4.63
C GLU A 209 3.78 21.69 3.18
N LEU A 210 2.64 21.01 3.00
CA LEU A 210 2.08 20.69 1.70
C LEU A 210 1.13 21.79 1.19
N THR A 211 0.88 21.80 -0.12
CA THR A 211 -0.14 22.65 -0.75
C THR A 211 -1.55 22.27 -0.30
N ASP A 212 -2.53 23.16 -0.52
CA ASP A 212 -3.93 22.97 -0.12
C ASP A 212 -4.60 21.67 -0.63
N ASN A 213 -4.13 21.13 -1.75
CA ASN A 213 -4.59 19.86 -2.32
C ASN A 213 -3.76 18.64 -1.87
N TYR A 214 -2.76 18.86 -1.01
CA TYR A 214 -1.79 17.89 -0.48
C TYR A 214 -0.88 17.20 -1.51
N GLN A 215 -0.81 17.69 -2.75
CA GLN A 215 -0.12 16.99 -3.84
C GLN A 215 1.31 17.48 -4.09
N ARG A 216 1.72 18.60 -3.48
CA ARG A 216 3.06 19.19 -3.64
C ARG A 216 3.53 19.82 -2.33
N PRO A 217 4.84 20.01 -2.12
CA PRO A 217 5.33 20.88 -1.05
C PRO A 217 4.97 22.34 -1.38
N SER A 218 4.65 23.11 -0.34
CA SER A 218 4.32 24.54 -0.44
C SER A 218 5.53 25.45 -0.65
N GLY A 219 6.75 24.92 -0.54
CA GLY A 219 7.99 25.69 -0.45
C GLY A 219 8.40 26.05 0.98
N ARG A 220 7.51 25.92 1.98
CA ARG A 220 7.85 26.09 3.40
C ARG A 220 8.31 24.78 4.01
N TYR A 221 9.50 24.77 4.58
CA TYR A 221 10.07 23.59 5.23
C TYR A 221 11.08 23.95 6.34
N THR A 222 11.39 22.97 7.18
CA THR A 222 12.42 23.05 8.22
C THR A 222 13.37 21.86 8.14
N ARG A 223 14.59 22.05 8.66
CA ARG A 223 15.60 21.01 8.87
C ARG A 223 15.68 20.71 10.36
N ASN A 224 15.49 19.46 10.75
CA ASN A 224 15.39 19.02 12.14
C ASN A 224 16.32 17.82 12.38
N PHE A 225 16.74 17.61 13.62
CA PHE A 225 17.63 16.50 14.01
C PHE A 225 18.85 16.41 13.07
N VAL A 226 19.48 17.56 12.82
CA VAL A 226 20.53 17.71 11.81
C VAL A 226 21.73 16.83 12.16
N LYS A 227 22.10 15.92 11.24
CA LYS A 227 23.17 14.92 11.41
C LYS A 227 22.93 13.88 12.51
N GLU A 228 21.67 13.66 12.92
CA GLU A 228 21.32 12.61 13.88
C GLU A 228 20.83 11.31 13.23
N SER A 229 20.73 11.26 11.89
CA SER A 229 20.39 10.04 11.15
C SER A 229 19.08 9.37 11.58
N ARG A 230 18.02 10.18 11.75
CA ARG A 230 16.68 9.67 12.08
C ARG A 230 15.98 9.15 10.81
N GLU A 231 15.49 7.93 10.88
CA GLU A 231 14.76 7.22 9.82
C GLU A 231 13.40 6.71 10.35
N ALA A 232 12.59 6.13 9.46
CA ALA A 232 11.27 5.59 9.74
C ALA A 232 10.35 6.53 10.57
N PRO A 233 10.17 7.81 10.20
CA PRO A 233 9.37 8.73 10.99
C PRO A 233 7.91 8.28 11.11
N ALA A 234 7.36 8.33 12.32
CA ALA A 234 5.95 8.13 12.60
C ALA A 234 5.48 9.21 13.59
N VAL A 235 4.60 10.09 13.14
CA VAL A 235 4.23 11.33 13.85
C VAL A 235 2.78 11.26 14.29
N PHE A 236 2.51 11.69 15.51
CA PHE A 236 1.16 11.85 16.04
C PHE A 236 1.11 13.05 16.97
N LYS A 237 -0.09 13.58 17.23
CA LYS A 237 -0.28 14.69 18.15
C LYS A 237 -1.07 14.23 19.38
N ARG A 238 -0.65 14.68 20.57
CA ARG A 238 -1.36 14.45 21.83
C ARG A 238 -1.23 15.66 22.74
N ASN A 239 -2.36 16.21 23.18
CA ASN A 239 -2.43 17.34 24.12
C ASN A 239 -1.56 18.55 23.69
N GLY A 240 -1.61 18.89 22.39
CA GLY A 240 -0.85 20.00 21.82
C GLY A 240 0.64 19.74 21.62
N LYS A 241 1.12 18.51 21.82
CA LYS A 241 2.50 18.09 21.54
C LYS A 241 2.55 17.16 20.34
N TYR A 242 3.59 17.32 19.53
CA TYR A 242 3.92 16.52 18.35
C TYR A 242 5.11 15.61 18.67
#